data_AF-A0A327L3V3-F1
#
_entry.id   AF-A0A327L3V3-F1
#
_cell.length_a   1.000
_cell.length_b   1.000
_cell.length_c   1.000
_cell.angle_alpha   90.00
_cell.angle_beta   90.00
_cell.angle_gamma   90.00
#
_symmetry.space_group_name_H-M   'P 1'
#
loop_
_entity.id
_entity.type
_entity.pdbx_description
1 polymer ?
#
loop_
_entity_poly.entity_id
_entity_poly.type
_entity_poly.pdbx_seq_one_letter_code
_entity_poly.pdbx_strand_id
1 'polypeptide(L)'
;MTELPIEPAIVVKDTPKPRRLATLSQAKAFVEEELRRGRPPPWRDVHRRLSSVANAEDAVEAIGALRELLQLEDLLVPHYPTEHS
;
A
#
# COMPACT_ATOMS: atom_id res chain seq x y z
N MET A 1 -15.23 12.11 3.72
CA MET A 1 -14.86 11.11 2.71
C MET A 1 -14.87 9.77 3.39
N THR A 2 -15.66 8.82 2.91
CA THR A 2 -15.77 7.47 3.49
C THR A 2 -14.42 6.78 3.36
N GLU A 3 -13.82 6.35 4.47
CA GLU A 3 -12.57 5.60 4.42
C GLU A 3 -12.86 4.22 3.82
N LEU A 4 -12.26 3.94 2.66
CA LEU A 4 -12.35 2.62 2.03
C LEU A 4 -11.40 1.66 2.74
N PRO A 5 -11.91 0.56 3.33
CA PRO A 5 -11.07 -0.43 3.98
C PRO A 5 -10.25 -1.20 2.93
N ILE A 6 -9.05 -1.62 3.34
CA ILE A 6 -8.17 -2.47 2.55
C ILE A 6 -8.21 -3.87 3.14
N GLU A 7 -8.76 -4.82 2.38
CA GLU A 7 -8.89 -6.21 2.80
C GLU A 7 -8.24 -7.16 1.77
N PRO A 8 -7.24 -7.97 2.15
CA PRO A 8 -6.56 -7.96 3.45
C PRO A 8 -5.73 -6.68 3.66
N ALA A 9 -5.49 -6.28 4.90
CA ALA A 9 -4.63 -5.13 5.18
C ALA A 9 -3.21 -5.34 4.62
N ILE A 10 -2.56 -4.26 4.19
CA ILE A 10 -1.17 -4.30 3.71
C ILE A 10 -0.26 -4.07 4.92
N VAL A 11 0.78 -4.89 5.07
CA VAL A 11 1.82 -4.67 6.07
C VAL A 11 3.13 -4.37 5.33
N VAL A 12 3.71 -3.21 5.59
CA VAL A 12 4.95 -2.75 4.93
C VAL A 12 6.11 -2.76 5.92
N LYS A 13 7.31 -3.10 5.42
CA LYS A 13 8.59 -3.00 6.13
C LYS A 13 8.96 -1.52 6.23
N ASP A 14 8.42 -0.84 7.24
CA ASP A 14 8.81 0.53 7.62
C ASP A 14 9.78 0.48 8.79
N THR A 15 10.65 1.49 8.92
CA THR A 15 11.61 1.59 10.02
C THR A 15 11.16 2.67 11.01
N PRO A 16 11.25 2.43 12.34
CA PRO A 16 11.83 1.27 13.02
C PRO A 16 10.89 0.05 13.18
N LYS A 17 9.60 0.17 12.83
CA LYS A 17 8.64 -0.93 12.95
C LYS A 17 7.78 -1.05 11.69
N PRO A 18 7.39 -2.29 11.29
CA PRO A 18 6.46 -2.50 10.20
C PRO A 18 5.17 -1.71 10.41
N ARG A 19 4.67 -1.10 9.34
CA ARG A 19 3.45 -0.29 9.35
C ARG A 19 2.31 -1.07 8.72
N ARG A 20 1.15 -1.10 9.38
CA ARG A 20 -0.07 -1.70 8.85
C ARG A 20 -0.94 -0.63 8.21
N LEU A 21 -1.33 -0.85 6.96
CA LEU A 21 -2.19 0.01 6.15
C LEU A 21 -3.51 -0.73 5.95
N ALA A 22 -4.52 -0.35 6.75
CA ALA A 22 -5.85 -0.94 6.77
C ALA A 22 -6.90 -0.11 6.01
N THR A 23 -6.59 1.14 5.68
CA THR A 23 -7.49 2.01 4.89
C THR A 23 -6.76 2.69 3.74
N LEU A 24 -7.52 3.06 2.70
CA LEU A 24 -6.99 3.74 1.52
C LEU A 24 -6.24 5.03 1.88
N SER A 25 -6.75 5.79 2.86
CA SER A 25 -6.09 7.00 3.36
C SER A 25 -4.71 6.70 3.94
N GLN A 26 -4.57 5.61 4.70
CA GLN A 26 -3.27 5.19 5.24
C GLN A 26 -2.31 4.79 4.11
N ALA A 27 -2.79 4.07 3.10
CA ALA A 27 -1.98 3.71 1.94
C ALA A 27 -1.50 4.94 1.16
N LYS A 28 -2.39 5.91 0.93
CA LYS A 28 -2.05 7.17 0.25
C LYS A 28 -1.02 7.98 1.03
N ALA A 29 -1.22 8.14 2.35
CA ALA A 29 -0.28 8.86 3.21
C ALA A 29 1.11 8.21 3.19
N PHE A 30 1.17 6.87 3.28
CA PHE A 30 2.43 6.13 3.21
C PHE A 30 3.16 6.36 1.87
N VAL A 31 2.46 6.24 0.74
CA VAL A 31 3.06 6.48 -0.58
C VAL A 31 3.52 7.93 -0.74
N GLU A 32 2.77 8.90 -0.21
CA GLU A 32 3.17 10.30 -0.21
C GLU A 32 4.45 10.55 0.61
N GLU A 33 4.56 9.94 1.79
CA GLU A 33 5.78 9.99 2.61
C GLU A 33 6.99 9.40 1.87
N GLU A 34 6.82 8.24 1.24
CA GLU A 34 7.87 7.57 0.46
C GLU A 34 8.28 8.37 -0.78
N LEU A 35 7.34 9.03 -1.44
CA LEU A 35 7.64 9.97 -2.52
C LEU A 35 8.45 11.18 -2.03
N ARG A 36 8.14 11.72 -0.85
CA ARG A 36 8.93 12.79 -0.23
C ARG A 36 10.35 12.33 0.12
N ARG A 37 10.55 11.04 0.42
CA ARG A 37 11.87 10.43 0.66
C ARG A 37 12.69 10.21 -0.63
N GLY A 38 12.13 10.49 -1.80
CA GLY A 38 12.84 10.40 -3.09
C GLY A 38 12.71 9.05 -3.79
N ARG A 39 11.66 8.29 -3.50
CA ARG A 39 11.39 7.02 -4.18
C ARG A 39 11.27 7.14 -5.71
N PRO A 40 11.55 6.05 -6.45
CA PRO A 40 11.60 6.06 -7.90
C PRO A 40 10.23 6.31 -8.56
N PRO A 41 10.20 6.60 -9.87
CA PRO A 41 8.99 6.93 -10.63
C PRO A 41 7.78 5.99 -10.47
N PRO A 42 7.93 4.65 -10.27
CA PRO A 42 6.79 3.76 -10.07
C PRO A 42 5.87 4.16 -8.92
N TRP A 43 6.42 4.76 -7.86
CA TRP A 43 5.66 5.26 -6.72
C TRP A 43 4.72 6.41 -7.09
N ARG A 44 5.09 7.24 -8.07
CA ARG A 44 4.24 8.35 -8.55
C ARG A 44 3.03 7.83 -9.30
N ASP A 45 3.18 6.74 -10.05
CA ASP A 45 2.07 6.09 -10.75
C ASP A 45 1.05 5.55 -9.75
N VAL A 46 1.53 4.80 -8.75
CA VAL A 46 0.68 4.26 -7.67
C VAL A 46 0.00 5.37 -6.89
N HIS A 47 0.72 6.45 -6.53
CA HIS A 47 0.12 7.60 -5.85
C HIS A 47 -1.01 8.25 -6.65
N ARG A 48 -0.84 8.34 -7.97
CA ARG A 48 -1.87 8.88 -8.88
C ARG A 48 -3.09 7.96 -8.91
N ARG A 49 -2.91 6.64 -9.00
CA ARG A 49 -4.02 5.67 -8.95
C ARG A 49 -4.78 5.77 -7.64
N LEU A 50 -4.07 5.74 -6.51
CA LEU A 50 -4.67 5.89 -5.16
C LEU A 50 -5.41 7.23 -5.00
N SER A 51 -4.94 8.29 -5.65
CA SER A 51 -5.60 9.61 -5.61
C SER A 51 -6.80 9.72 -6.54
N SER A 52 -6.92 8.85 -7.54
CA SER A 52 -8.01 8.83 -8.52
C SER A 52 -9.17 7.91 -8.11
N VAL A 53 -9.05 7.19 -6.98
CA VAL A 53 -10.06 6.25 -6.51
C VAL A 53 -11.37 6.96 -6.23
N ALA A 54 -12.40 6.62 -6.99
CA ALA A 54 -13.75 7.15 -6.84
C ALA A 54 -14.75 6.12 -6.28
N ASN A 55 -14.44 4.83 -6.39
CA ASN A 55 -15.32 3.72 -6.03
C ASN A 55 -14.51 2.53 -5.46
N ALA A 56 -15.21 1.46 -5.08
CA ALA A 56 -14.58 0.27 -4.50
C ALA A 56 -13.73 -0.52 -5.51
N GLU A 57 -14.11 -0.55 -6.79
CA GLU A 57 -13.37 -1.27 -7.83
C GLU A 57 -12.02 -0.59 -8.11
N ASP A 58 -12.01 0.72 -8.29
CA ASP A 58 -10.80 1.54 -8.36
C ASP A 58 -9.90 1.32 -7.14
N ALA A 59 -10.49 1.20 -5.95
CA ALA A 59 -9.73 0.95 -4.73
C ALA A 59 -9.01 -0.40 -4.80
N VAL A 60 -9.70 -1.46 -5.23
CA VAL A 60 -9.11 -2.80 -5.40
C VAL A 60 -7.95 -2.74 -6.40
N GLU A 61 -8.12 -2.09 -7.55
CA GLU A 61 -7.05 -1.97 -8.55
C GLU A 61 -5.86 -1.15 -8.06
N ALA A 62 -6.10 -0.01 -7.40
CA ALA A 62 -5.04 0.84 -6.87
C ALA A 62 -4.26 0.16 -5.74
N ILE A 63 -4.96 -0.57 -4.86
CA ILE A 63 -4.36 -1.38 -3.80
C ILE A 63 -3.59 -2.57 -4.36
N GLY A 64 -4.10 -3.22 -5.42
CA GLY A 64 -3.40 -4.26 -6.15
C GLY A 64 -2.05 -3.76 -6.69
N ALA A 65 -2.07 -2.64 -7.41
CA ALA A 65 -0.85 -2.02 -7.93
C ALA A 65 0.15 -1.63 -6.81
N LEU A 66 -0.34 -1.14 -5.67
CA LEU A 66 0.51 -0.87 -4.51
C LEU A 66 1.15 -2.14 -3.96
N ARG A 67 0.39 -3.23 -3.82
CA ARG A 67 0.92 -4.53 -3.35
C ARG A 67 2.02 -5.04 -4.26
N GLU A 68 1.79 -5.02 -5.57
CA GLU A 68 2.78 -5.46 -6.56
C GLU A 68 4.07 -4.63 -6.45
N LEU A 69 3.96 -3.31 -6.37
CA LEU A 69 5.12 -2.43 -6.20
C LEU A 69 5.89 -2.75 -4.91
N LEU A 70 5.18 -2.93 -3.79
CA LEU A 70 5.79 -3.28 -2.51
C LEU A 70 6.46 -4.66 -2.55
N GLN A 71 5.91 -5.63 -3.28
CA GLN A 71 6.53 -6.93 -3.48
C GLN A 71 7.81 -6.82 -4.31
N LEU A 72 7.76 -6.06 -5.40
CA LEU A 72 8.92 -5.85 -6.28
C LEU A 72 10.09 -5.16 -5.55
N GLU A 73 9.80 -4.23 -4.64
CA GLU A 73 10.82 -3.54 -3.84
C GLU A 73 11.19 -4.29 -2.54
N ASP A 74 10.67 -5.51 -2.32
CA ASP A 74 10.83 -6.29 -1.08
C ASP A 74 10.38 -5.53 0.20
N LEU A 75 9.45 -4.57 0.07
CA LEU A 75 8.88 -3.80 1.17
C LEU A 75 7.60 -4.41 1.72
N LEU A 76 6.94 -5.29 0.97
CA LEU A 76 5.78 -6.01 1.49
C LEU A 76 6.24 -7.02 2.54
N VAL A 77 5.64 -6.99 3.73
CA VAL A 77 5.76 -8.11 4.67
C VAL A 77 4.83 -9.21 4.18
N PRO A 78 5.36 -10.36 3.74
CA PRO A 78 4.51 -11.47 3.35
C PRO A 78 3.71 -11.90 4.58
N HIS A 79 2.39 -11.89 4.44
CA HIS A 79 1.49 -12.50 5.41
C HIS A 79 1.62 -14.02 5.22
N TYR A 80 2.71 -14.61 5.72
CA TYR A 80 2.80 -16.05 5.81
C TYR A 80 1.69 -16.50 6.76
N PRO A 81 0.72 -17.35 6.36
CA PRO A 81 0.06 -18.17 7.34
C PRO A 81 1.17 -18.94 8.02
N THR A 82 1.26 -18.83 9.35
CA THR A 82 2.22 -19.58 10.14
C THR A 82 1.78 -21.04 10.15
N GLU A 83 1.92 -21.74 9.03
CA GLU A 83 1.80 -23.19 8.92
C GLU A 83 3.10 -23.78 9.49
N HIS A 84 3.22 -23.76 10.81
CA HIS A 84 4.19 -24.56 11.54
C HIS A 84 3.53 -25.05 12.82
N SER A 85 2.90 -26.22 12.76
CA SER A 85 2.92 -27.27 13.81
C SER A 85 2.37 -28.57 13.26
#